data_AF-A0A7S2HWL8-F1
#
_entry.id   AF-A0A7S2HWL8-F1
#
_cell.length_a   1.000
_cell.length_b   1.000
_cell.length_c   1.000
_cell.angle_alpha   90.00
_cell.angle_beta   90.00
_cell.angle_gamma   90.00
#
_symmetry.space_group_name_H-M   'P 1'
#
loop_
_entity.id
_entity.type
_entity.pdbx_description
1 polymer ?
#
loop_
_entity_poly.entity_id
_entity_poly.type
_entity_poly.pdbx_seq_one_letter_code
_entity_poly.pdbx_strand_id
1 'polypeptide(L)'
;SDGGENSSGGIVVETLLNIRTVASLTIEKMRTDEYARCLRAETAGSLKTNLLKGMASGFGQFSQLWGMALMFWWGGWLLANHSDKFSFRDFMVSMFALMFALSGMAAATSGTVDKNKASAAADRIFTLIDRESAIDSLSDEGKKSL
;
A
#
# COMPACT_ATOMS: atom_id res chain seq x y z
N SER A 1 2.92 3.98 16.06
CA SER A 1 3.47 3.02 15.08
C SER A 1 4.52 2.22 15.82
N ASP A 2 4.04 1.29 16.63
CA ASP A 2 4.79 0.45 17.55
C ASP A 2 4.56 -0.97 17.03
N GLY A 3 5.57 -1.64 16.47
CA GLY A 3 5.29 -2.91 15.77
C GLY A 3 6.44 -3.62 15.08
N GLY A 4 7.70 -3.25 15.35
CA GLY A 4 8.84 -3.98 14.82
C GLY A 4 9.16 -5.27 15.58
N GLU A 5 9.01 -5.26 16.91
CA GLU A 5 9.56 -6.32 17.76
C GLU A 5 8.64 -7.54 17.97
N ASN A 6 7.35 -7.45 17.62
CA ASN A 6 6.38 -8.55 17.80
C ASN A 6 5.69 -9.02 16.50
N SER A 7 6.28 -8.70 15.34
CA SER A 7 5.72 -9.15 14.06
C SER A 7 6.03 -10.63 13.82
N SER A 8 5.11 -11.32 13.16
CA SER A 8 5.28 -12.72 12.74
C SER A 8 6.57 -12.93 11.94
N GLY A 9 6.93 -11.97 11.09
CA GLY A 9 8.19 -11.97 10.33
C GLY A 9 9.43 -11.78 11.20
N GLY A 10 9.40 -10.89 12.19
CA GLY A 10 10.51 -10.66 13.12
C GLY A 10 10.86 -11.92 13.93
N ILE A 11 9.84 -12.58 14.49
CA ILE A 11 10.00 -13.82 15.28
C ILE A 11 10.62 -14.95 14.43
N VAL A 12 10.20 -15.07 13.16
CA VAL A 12 10.76 -16.07 12.23
C VAL A 12 12.21 -15.76 11.91
N VAL A 13 12.53 -14.50 11.60
CA VAL A 13 13.92 -14.09 11.28
C VAL A 13 14.83 -14.33 12.47
N GLU A 14 14.44 -13.94 13.69
CA GLU A 14 15.21 -14.17 14.91
C GLU A 14 15.44 -15.67 15.17
N THR A 15 14.40 -16.48 15.00
CA THR A 15 14.46 -17.94 15.20
C THR A 15 15.40 -18.59 14.19
N LEU A 16 15.38 -18.17 12.92
CA LEU A 16 16.27 -18.69 11.88
C LEU A 16 17.72 -18.29 12.10
N LEU A 17 17.98 -17.04 12.52
CA LEU A 17 19.33 -16.56 12.81
C LEU A 17 19.96 -17.32 13.99
N ASN A 18 19.15 -17.72 14.98
CA ASN A 18 19.61 -18.38 16.20
C ASN A 18 19.22 -19.87 16.30
N ILE A 19 19.03 -20.55 15.16
CA ILE A 19 18.46 -21.92 15.14
C ILE A 19 19.25 -22.94 15.97
N ARG A 20 20.59 -22.83 16.04
CA ARG A 20 21.43 -23.71 16.89
C ARG A 20 21.15 -23.49 18.37
N THR A 21 20.96 -22.24 18.79
CA THR A 21 20.63 -21.88 20.16
C THR A 21 19.23 -22.36 20.54
N VAL A 22 18.26 -22.17 19.64
CA VAL A 22 16.87 -22.63 19.80
C VAL A 22 16.80 -24.16 19.97
N ALA A 23 17.53 -24.90 19.14
CA ALA A 23 17.63 -26.35 19.23
C ALA A 23 18.33 -26.80 20.53
N SER A 24 19.42 -26.13 20.92
CA SER A 24 20.17 -26.45 22.14
C SER A 24 19.37 -26.25 23.43
N LEU A 25 18.45 -25.28 23.42
CA LEU A 25 17.56 -24.98 24.55
C LEU A 25 16.22 -25.73 24.47
N THR A 26 15.97 -26.51 23.41
CA THR A 26 14.69 -27.20 23.15
C THR A 26 13.47 -26.26 23.21
N ILE A 27 13.63 -24.99 22.79
CA ILE A 27 12.57 -23.96 22.87
C ILE A 27 11.78 -23.78 21.57
N GLU A 28 11.94 -24.68 20.59
CA GLU A 28 11.26 -24.64 19.29
C GLU A 28 9.73 -24.52 19.41
N LYS A 29 9.15 -25.26 20.37
CA LYS A 29 7.70 -25.27 20.60
C LYS A 29 7.18 -23.92 21.12
N MET A 30 7.96 -23.25 21.96
CA MET A 30 7.61 -21.92 22.49
C MET A 30 7.59 -20.89 21.35
N ARG A 31 8.62 -20.87 20.50
CA ARG A 31 8.69 -19.93 19.36
C ARG A 31 7.61 -20.19 18.31
N THR A 32 7.27 -21.46 18.09
CA THR A 32 6.17 -21.85 17.18
C THR A 32 4.81 -21.39 17.71
N ASP A 33 4.56 -21.52 19.02
CA ASP A 33 3.33 -21.04 19.65
C ASP A 33 3.21 -19.51 19.60
N GLU A 34 4.32 -18.80 19.83
CA GLU A 34 4.40 -17.35 19.73
C GLU A 34 4.10 -16.85 18.30
N TYR A 35 4.68 -17.49 17.28
CA TYR A 35 4.37 -17.23 15.88
C TYR A 35 2.88 -17.50 15.56
N ALA A 36 2.33 -18.62 16.03
CA ALA A 36 0.93 -18.97 15.82
C ALA A 36 -0.03 -17.96 16.49
N ARG A 37 0.35 -17.43 17.66
CA ARG A 37 -0.39 -16.38 18.36
C ARG A 37 -0.40 -15.07 17.55
N CYS A 38 0.76 -14.64 17.06
CA CYS A 38 0.87 -13.44 16.23
C CYS A 38 0.06 -13.58 14.93
N LEU A 39 0.14 -14.74 14.27
CA LEU A 39 -0.60 -15.00 13.03
C LEU A 39 -2.13 -14.97 13.24
N ARG A 40 -2.63 -15.53 14.35
CA ARG A 40 -4.07 -15.46 14.69
C ARG A 40 -4.53 -14.04 14.94
N ALA A 41 -3.73 -13.24 15.65
CA ALA A 41 -4.04 -11.83 15.91
C ALA A 41 -4.08 -11.01 14.61
N GLU A 42 -3.11 -11.22 13.72
CA GLU A 42 -3.02 -10.55 12.42
C GLU A 42 -4.18 -10.97 11.50
N THR A 43 -4.55 -12.25 11.49
CA THR A 43 -5.67 -12.77 10.70
C THR A 43 -7.02 -12.18 11.14
N ALA A 44 -7.25 -12.08 12.45
CA ALA A 44 -8.48 -11.50 13.00
C ALA A 44 -8.62 -10.00 12.69
N GLY A 45 -7.53 -9.23 12.77
CA GLY A 45 -7.51 -7.82 12.37
C GLY A 45 -7.65 -7.62 10.86
N SER A 46 -7.07 -8.52 10.07
CA SER A 46 -7.12 -8.47 8.61
C SER A 46 -8.52 -8.74 8.07
N LEU A 47 -9.31 -9.64 8.66
CA LEU A 47 -10.67 -9.95 8.20
C LEU A 47 -11.58 -8.71 8.10
N LYS A 48 -11.63 -7.90 9.16
CA LYS A 48 -12.44 -6.67 9.18
C LYS A 48 -11.93 -5.64 8.17
N THR A 49 -10.61 -5.49 8.10
CA THR A 49 -9.94 -4.57 7.18
C THR A 49 -10.16 -4.97 5.73
N ASN A 50 -10.09 -6.28 5.43
CA ASN A 50 -10.30 -6.83 4.10
C ASN A 50 -11.75 -6.70 3.66
N LEU A 51 -12.72 -6.91 4.57
CA LEU A 51 -14.13 -6.68 4.25
C LEU A 51 -14.38 -5.21 3.92
N LEU A 52 -13.85 -4.28 4.72
CA LEU A 52 -13.99 -2.84 4.46
C LEU A 52 -13.35 -2.43 3.13
N LYS A 53 -12.14 -2.94 2.84
CA LYS A 53 -11.46 -2.74 1.54
C LYS A 53 -12.27 -3.32 0.39
N GLY A 54 -12.83 -4.51 0.57
CA GLY A 54 -13.69 -5.17 -0.42
C GLY A 54 -14.94 -4.35 -0.71
N MET A 55 -15.63 -3.86 0.32
CA MET A 55 -16.79 -2.98 0.19
C MET A 55 -16.44 -1.67 -0.52
N ALA A 56 -15.35 -1.01 -0.11
CA ALA A 56 -14.90 0.23 -0.73
C ALA A 56 -14.54 0.03 -2.22
N SER A 57 -13.85 -1.06 -2.53
CA SER A 57 -13.51 -1.42 -3.91
C SER A 57 -14.75 -1.73 -4.73
N GLY A 58 -15.70 -2.50 -4.18
CA GLY A 58 -16.96 -2.83 -4.84
C GLY A 58 -17.81 -1.59 -5.10
N PHE A 59 -17.92 -0.70 -4.11
CA PHE A 59 -18.64 0.58 -4.26
C PHE A 59 -17.98 1.49 -5.32
N GLY A 60 -16.65 1.52 -5.38
CA GLY A 60 -15.93 2.25 -6.43
C GLY A 60 -16.18 1.69 -7.84
N GLN A 61 -16.23 0.36 -7.99
CA GLN A 61 -16.57 -0.27 -9.28
C GLN A 61 -18.03 -0.01 -9.65
N PHE A 62 -18.94 -0.07 -8.69
CA PHE A 62 -20.36 0.25 -8.90
C PHE A 62 -20.56 1.70 -9.33
N SER A 63 -19.93 2.67 -8.66
CA SER A 63 -20.05 4.09 -9.01
C SER A 63 -19.49 4.38 -10.41
N GLN A 64 -18.41 3.71 -10.81
CA GLN A 64 -17.84 3.82 -12.15
C GLN A 64 -18.83 3.35 -13.23
N LEU A 65 -19.41 2.16 -13.04
CA LEU A 65 -20.40 1.61 -13.98
C LEU A 65 -21.67 2.47 -14.01
N TRP A 66 -22.11 2.98 -12.87
CA TRP A 66 -23.26 3.87 -12.78
C TRP A 66 -23.01 5.20 -13.48
N GLY A 67 -21.82 5.78 -13.34
CA GLY A 67 -21.42 6.99 -14.07
C GLY A 67 -21.42 6.78 -15.59
N MET A 68 -20.94 5.63 -16.07
CA MET A 68 -21.03 5.27 -17.48
C MET A 68 -22.49 5.14 -17.95
N ALA A 69 -23.34 4.47 -17.17
CA ALA A 69 -24.77 4.35 -17.50
C ALA A 69 -25.47 5.72 -17.57
N LEU A 70 -25.17 6.64 -16.64
CA LEU A 70 -25.70 8.00 -16.66
C LEU A 70 -25.20 8.81 -17.85
N MET A 71 -23.93 8.66 -18.24
CA MET A 71 -23.40 9.30 -19.46
C MET A 71 -24.16 8.84 -20.70
N PHE A 72 -24.41 7.53 -20.83
CA PHE A 72 -25.18 7.01 -21.96
C PHE A 72 -26.65 7.45 -21.94
N TRP A 73 -27.28 7.45 -20.76
CA TRP A 73 -28.65 7.93 -20.61
C TRP A 73 -28.78 9.40 -21.03
N TRP A 74 -27.90 10.26 -20.53
CA TRP A 74 -27.88 11.67 -20.92
C TRP A 74 -27.53 11.82 -22.40
N GLY A 75 -26.52 11.11 -22.91
CA GLY A 75 -26.15 11.12 -24.32
C GLY A 75 -27.33 10.79 -25.24
N GLY A 76 -28.12 9.77 -24.88
CA GLY A 76 -29.34 9.41 -25.59
C GLY A 76 -30.40 10.51 -25.55
N TRP A 77 -30.64 11.10 -24.37
CA TRP A 77 -31.57 12.23 -24.23
C TRP A 77 -31.14 13.46 -25.02
N LEU A 78 -29.85 13.77 -25.04
CA LEU A 78 -29.28 14.90 -25.78
C LEU A 78 -29.47 14.72 -27.29
N LEU A 79 -29.22 13.50 -27.79
CA LEU A 79 -29.41 13.17 -29.20
C LEU A 79 -30.88 13.19 -29.62
N ALA A 80 -31.79 12.77 -28.74
CA ALA A 80 -33.22 12.78 -28.99
C ALA A 80 -33.82 14.21 -29.00
N ASN A 81 -33.43 15.07 -28.06
CA ASN A 81 -34.00 16.41 -27.94
C ASN A 81 -33.29 17.48 -28.79
N HIS A 82 -32.02 17.27 -29.17
CA HIS A 82 -31.21 18.26 -29.88
C HIS A 82 -30.54 17.68 -31.14
N SER A 83 -31.27 16.84 -31.88
CA SER A 83 -30.83 16.21 -33.13
C SER A 83 -30.33 17.21 -34.19
N ASP A 84 -30.83 18.45 -34.16
CA ASP A 84 -30.47 19.52 -35.11
C ASP A 84 -29.09 20.16 -34.82
N LYS A 85 -28.65 20.13 -33.55
CA LYS A 85 -27.42 20.83 -33.09
C LYS A 85 -26.27 19.91 -32.70
N PHE A 86 -26.57 18.67 -32.29
CA PHE A 86 -25.57 17.73 -31.82
C PHE A 86 -25.68 16.42 -32.60
N SER A 87 -24.59 16.05 -33.29
CA SER A 87 -24.51 14.77 -33.97
C SER A 87 -24.03 13.67 -33.01
N PHE A 88 -24.41 12.42 -33.29
CA PHE A 88 -23.88 11.25 -32.58
C PHE A 88 -22.34 11.21 -32.61
N ARG A 89 -21.73 11.70 -33.69
CA ARG A 89 -20.28 11.81 -33.82
C ARG A 89 -19.66 12.70 -32.74
N ASP A 90 -20.24 13.87 -32.47
CA ASP A 90 -19.71 14.83 -31.51
C ASP A 90 -19.80 14.29 -30.07
N PHE A 91 -20.89 13.58 -29.77
CA PHE A 91 -21.04 12.87 -28.50
C PHE A 91 -19.99 11.78 -28.32
N MET A 92 -19.76 10.94 -29.34
CA MET A 92 -18.72 9.89 -29.27
C MET A 92 -17.32 10.48 -29.12
N VAL A 93 -16.98 11.53 -29.88
CA VAL A 93 -15.67 12.19 -29.80
C VAL A 93 -15.42 12.76 -28.39
N SER A 94 -16.41 13.45 -27.82
CA SER A 94 -16.27 14.00 -26.45
C SER A 94 -16.14 12.89 -25.39
N MET A 95 -16.89 11.79 -25.52
CA MET A 95 -16.79 10.64 -24.61
C MET A 95 -15.42 9.97 -24.68
N PHE A 96 -14.89 9.74 -25.88
CA PHE A 96 -13.53 9.19 -26.05
C PHE A 96 -12.45 10.13 -25.52
N ALA A 97 -12.56 11.43 -25.78
CA ALA A 97 -11.62 12.41 -25.25
C ALA A 97 -11.59 12.40 -23.71
N LEU A 98 -12.78 12.31 -23.07
CA LEU A 98 -12.90 12.21 -21.62
C LEU A 98 -12.28 10.91 -21.08
N MET A 99 -12.52 9.77 -21.75
CA MET A 99 -11.91 8.49 -21.40
C MET A 99 -10.38 8.56 -21.44
N PHE A 100 -9.80 9.08 -22.53
CA PHE A 100 -8.35 9.24 -22.65
C PHE A 100 -7.76 10.17 -21.58
N ALA A 101 -8.43 11.30 -21.30
CA ALA A 101 -8.00 12.22 -20.26
C ALA A 101 -8.00 11.54 -18.88
N LEU A 102 -9.06 10.78 -18.55
CA LEU A 102 -9.15 10.06 -17.29
C LEU A 102 -8.10 8.95 -17.17
N SER A 103 -7.88 8.17 -18.24
CA SER A 103 -6.82 7.15 -18.27
C SER A 103 -5.43 7.77 -18.09
N GLY A 104 -5.16 8.92 -18.72
CA GLY A 104 -3.92 9.66 -18.54
C GLY A 104 -3.72 10.14 -17.10
N MET A 105 -4.77 10.70 -16.48
CA MET A 105 -4.75 11.11 -15.07
C MET A 105 -4.54 9.93 -14.12
N ALA A 106 -5.18 8.78 -14.40
CA ALA A 106 -5.00 7.57 -13.60
C ALA A 106 -3.53 7.11 -13.62
N ALA A 107 -2.91 7.05 -14.79
CA ALA A 107 -1.50 6.69 -14.93
C ALA A 107 -0.56 7.70 -14.24
N ALA A 108 -0.83 9.00 -14.37
CA ALA A 108 -0.06 10.05 -13.70
C ALA A 108 -0.19 9.97 -12.16
N THR A 109 -1.37 9.62 -11.66
CA THR A 109 -1.61 9.44 -10.22
C THR A 109 -0.80 8.27 -9.68
N SER A 110 -0.77 7.14 -10.38
CA SER A 110 0.09 6.00 -10.01
C SER A 110 1.57 6.39 -9.93
N GLY A 111 2.09 7.07 -10.95
CA GLY A 111 3.48 7.54 -10.97
C GLY A 111 3.79 8.58 -9.88
N THR A 112 2.80 9.34 -9.41
CA THR A 112 2.97 10.32 -8.32
C THR A 112 2.97 9.64 -6.95
N VAL A 113 2.12 8.62 -6.75
CA VAL A 113 2.09 7.84 -5.50
C VAL A 113 3.41 7.13 -5.26
N ASP A 114 4.05 6.59 -6.30
CA ASP A 114 5.34 5.92 -6.17
C ASP A 114 6.46 6.88 -5.78
N LYS A 115 6.47 8.11 -6.32
CA LYS A 115 7.41 9.16 -5.91
C LYS A 115 7.27 9.52 -4.43
N ASN A 116 6.04 9.64 -3.94
CA ASN A 116 5.79 9.95 -2.53
C ASN A 116 6.30 8.83 -1.61
N LYS A 117 6.08 7.57 -1.98
CA LYS A 117 6.61 6.42 -1.23
C LYS A 117 8.13 6.38 -1.25
N ALA A 118 8.75 6.64 -2.40
CA ALA A 118 10.21 6.69 -2.53
C ALA A 118 10.82 7.80 -1.67
N SER A 119 10.21 9.00 -1.68
CA SER A 119 10.62 10.11 -0.82
C SER A 119 10.51 9.75 0.66
N ALA A 120 9.41 9.13 1.08
CA ALA A 120 9.23 8.71 2.47
C ALA A 120 10.22 7.62 2.91
N ALA A 121 10.62 6.73 2.00
CA ALA A 121 11.64 5.73 2.28
C ALA A 121 13.04 6.35 2.38
N ALA A 122 13.37 7.28 1.48
CA ALA A 122 14.63 8.01 1.51
C ALA A 122 14.76 8.83 2.81
N ASP A 123 13.69 9.51 3.23
CA ASP A 123 13.63 10.29 4.47
C ASP A 123 13.96 9.45 5.71
N ARG A 124 13.42 8.22 5.79
CA ARG A 124 13.75 7.27 6.87
C ARG A 124 15.23 6.87 6.87
N ILE A 125 15.82 6.67 5.69
CA ILE A 125 17.24 6.31 5.57
C ILE A 125 18.12 7.50 5.99
N PHE A 126 17.83 8.71 5.49
CA PHE A 126 18.56 9.92 5.87
C PHE A 126 18.45 10.21 7.36
N THR A 127 17.27 10.04 7.95
CA THR A 127 17.08 10.14 9.41
C THR A 127 17.93 9.14 10.17
N LEU A 128 18.13 7.93 9.64
CA LEU A 128 18.97 6.91 10.28
C LEU A 128 20.47 7.25 10.18
N ILE A 129 20.90 7.83 9.06
CA ILE A 129 22.30 8.22 8.80
C ILE A 129 22.67 9.45 9.63
N ASP A 130 21.79 10.45 9.68
CA ASP A 130 22.03 11.73 10.38
C ASP A 130 21.80 11.63 11.89
N ARG A 131 21.38 10.45 12.38
CA ARG A 131 21.24 10.19 13.81
C ARG A 131 22.62 10.21 14.47
N GLU A 132 22.85 11.23 15.30
CA GLU A 132 24.00 11.28 16.19
C GLU A 132 23.97 10.10 17.18
N SER A 133 24.96 9.22 17.10
CA SER A 133 25.05 8.03 17.96
C SER A 133 25.66 8.40 19.30
N ALA A 134 25.04 7.99 20.41
CA ALA A 134 25.55 8.24 21.76
C ALA A 134 26.90 7.54 22.05
N ILE A 135 27.25 6.53 21.24
CA ILE A 135 28.56 5.89 21.21
C ILE A 135 29.00 5.97 19.76
N ASP A 136 29.94 6.87 19.47
CA ASP A 136 30.53 7.00 18.15
C ASP A 136 31.69 6.00 17.99
N SER A 137 31.39 4.88 17.34
CA SER A 137 32.36 3.83 17.01
C SER A 137 33.44 4.29 16.02
N LEU A 138 33.25 5.40 15.32
CA LEU A 138 34.20 5.99 14.38
C LEU A 138 35.03 7.14 15.01
N SER A 139 34.71 7.58 16.23
CA SER A 139 35.53 8.57 16.92
C SER A 139 36.89 7.96 17.31
N ASP A 140 37.98 8.66 16.97
CA ASP A 140 39.35 8.28 17.36
C ASP A 140 39.67 8.70 18.81
N GLU A 141 38.66 9.10 19.60
CA GLU A 141 38.77 9.55 21.00
C GLU A 141 38.79 8.39 22.02
N GLY A 142 38.52 7.16 21.59
CA GLY A 142 38.58 5.97 22.44
C GLY A 142 40.02 5.47 22.66
N LYS A 143 40.42 5.20 23.91
CA LYS A 143 41.68 4.51 24.21
C LYS A 143 41.70 3.13 23.53
N LYS A 144 42.53 2.98 22.50
CA LYS A 144 42.92 1.67 21.95
C LYS A 144 43.54 0.87 23.07
N SER A 145 42.85 -0.16 23.57
CA SER A 145 43.43 -1.10 24.53
C SER A 145 44.48 -1.94 23.78
N LEU A 146 45.75 -1.67 24.08
CA LEU A 146 46.86 -2.59 23.85
C LEU A 146 46.81 -3.74 24.84
#